data_AF-A0A8S2EQY7-F1
#
_entry.id   AF-A0A8S2EQY7-F1
#
_cell.length_a   1.000
_cell.length_b   1.000
_cell.length_c   1.000
_cell.angle_alpha   90.00
_cell.angle_beta   90.00
_cell.angle_gamma   90.00
#
_symmetry.space_group_name_H-M   'P 1'
#
loop_
_entity.id
_entity.type
_entity.pdbx_description
1 polymer ?
#
loop_
_entity_poly.entity_id
_entity_poly.type
_entity_poly.pdbx_seq_one_letter_code
_entity_poly.pdbx_strand_id
1 'polypeptide(L)'
;MAIRILVGVKRAIDYAVKVQVKSDKSGVVTDGVKHSMNPFDEIAVEEAIRLKEKKVAQEVIAVSCGPQQCQETLRTALALGADRAVHVEVTGKDYEMLQPLAISKIIAAIAKKENVDLILLGKLAIDDDSNQTGQMVAGLLSWPQAMFASKIEIKDKKAEVTREIDGGADTVRVNLPAVITADLRLNQPRFANLPSIQKAKKKPLTKMTPSDLNVDIKPRQEYLSYEEPPKRQGGGKPLANVEELVSKLRQAGVATIGIDFLSKTMYLEDRTVRLQLWDTAGQERFRSLIPSYIRDSTVAVVVYDITNSNSFQQTSKWIDDVRTERGSDVIIMLVGNKTDLSDKRQVSTEDGERKAKDLNVMFIETSAKAGYNVKQLFRRVAAALPGMEPPEQKKDDCIL
;
A
#
# COMPACT_ATOMS: atom_id res chain seq x y z
N MET A 1 -4.62 11.05 -37.53
CA MET A 1 -5.63 12.01 -37.02
C MET A 1 -5.17 12.47 -35.66
N ALA A 2 -5.09 13.77 -35.44
CA ALA A 2 -4.64 14.32 -34.18
C ALA A 2 -5.79 14.39 -33.18
N ILE A 3 -5.53 14.01 -31.92
CA ILE A 3 -6.56 13.86 -30.88
C ILE A 3 -6.83 15.16 -30.12
N ARG A 4 -8.02 15.30 -29.53
CA ARG A 4 -8.32 16.36 -28.56
C ARG A 4 -8.18 15.83 -27.13
N ILE A 5 -7.42 16.54 -26.31
CA ILE A 5 -7.16 16.17 -24.93
C ILE A 5 -7.90 17.13 -23.98
N LEU A 6 -8.66 16.57 -23.04
CA LEU A 6 -9.16 17.29 -21.87
C LEU A 6 -8.25 16.96 -20.69
N VAL A 7 -7.67 17.98 -20.04
CA VAL A 7 -6.84 17.80 -18.84
C VAL A 7 -7.49 18.46 -17.63
N GLY A 8 -7.74 17.67 -16.59
CA GLY A 8 -8.27 18.20 -15.33
C GLY A 8 -7.14 18.76 -14.46
N VAL A 9 -7.37 19.94 -13.89
CA VAL A 9 -6.48 20.56 -12.92
C VAL A 9 -7.27 21.01 -11.69
N LYS A 10 -6.77 20.70 -10.50
CA LYS A 10 -7.35 21.12 -9.22
C LYS A 10 -6.45 22.14 -8.53
N ARG A 11 -7.07 23.16 -7.94
CA ARG A 11 -6.43 24.09 -7.00
C ARG A 11 -6.48 23.46 -5.61
N ALA A 12 -5.31 23.14 -5.05
CA ALA A 12 -5.19 22.55 -3.72
C ALA A 12 -4.27 23.40 -2.83
N ILE A 13 -4.29 23.16 -1.51
CA ILE A 13 -3.27 23.71 -0.60
C ILE A 13 -1.90 23.20 -1.08
N ASP A 14 -0.91 24.09 -1.09
CA ASP A 14 0.43 23.76 -1.56
C ASP A 14 1.04 22.64 -0.72
N TYR A 15 1.63 21.64 -1.37
CA TYR A 15 2.14 20.43 -0.71
C TYR A 15 3.22 20.71 0.36
N ALA A 16 3.88 21.87 0.31
CA ALA A 16 4.87 22.28 1.32
C ALA A 16 4.23 22.92 2.56
N VAL A 17 2.93 23.20 2.55
CA VAL A 17 2.21 23.78 3.68
C VAL A 17 1.81 22.71 4.67
N LYS A 18 2.13 22.95 5.95
CA LYS A 18 1.56 22.17 7.04
C LYS A 18 0.11 22.61 7.29
N VAL A 19 -0.84 21.75 6.92
CA VAL A 19 -2.27 21.97 7.12
C VAL A 19 -2.60 22.03 8.61
N GLN A 20 -3.58 22.87 8.95
CA GLN A 20 -4.13 22.98 10.30
C GLN A 20 -5.63 22.74 10.25
N VAL A 21 -6.14 21.98 11.22
CA VAL A 21 -7.58 21.78 11.42
C VAL A 21 -8.16 23.04 12.07
N LYS A 22 -9.34 23.49 11.62
CA LYS A 22 -10.05 24.62 12.23
C LYS A 22 -10.39 24.29 13.69
N SER A 23 -10.40 25.31 14.56
CA SER A 23 -10.73 25.14 15.98
C SER A 23 -12.14 24.59 16.23
N ASP A 24 -13.07 24.84 15.31
CA ASP A 24 -14.44 24.35 15.34
C ASP A 24 -14.62 22.94 14.73
N LYS A 25 -13.53 22.29 14.29
CA LYS A 25 -13.52 20.96 13.64
C LYS A 25 -14.36 20.86 12.36
N SER A 26 -14.73 21.99 11.74
CA SER A 26 -15.55 22.00 10.52
C SER A 26 -14.77 21.70 9.24
N GLY A 27 -13.43 21.70 9.30
CA GLY A 27 -12.56 21.53 8.14
C GLY A 27 -11.12 21.92 8.42
N VAL A 28 -10.40 22.22 7.36
CA VAL A 28 -9.02 22.72 7.40
C VAL A 28 -8.98 24.23 7.14
N VAL A 29 -7.95 24.90 7.66
CA VAL A 29 -7.73 26.33 7.42
C VAL A 29 -7.26 26.54 5.99
N THR A 30 -8.04 27.30 5.21
CA THR A 30 -7.74 27.65 3.80
C THR A 30 -7.42 29.12 3.60
N ASP A 31 -7.87 29.99 4.51
CA ASP A 31 -7.70 31.43 4.38
C ASP A 31 -6.26 31.86 4.65
N GLY A 32 -5.71 32.70 3.77
CA GLY A 32 -4.31 33.12 3.85
C GLY A 32 -3.28 32.02 3.58
N VAL A 33 -3.73 30.80 3.26
CA VAL A 33 -2.85 29.66 2.95
C VAL A 33 -2.49 29.66 1.47
N LYS A 34 -1.21 29.41 1.18
CA LYS A 34 -0.73 29.26 -0.20
C LYS A 34 -1.40 28.06 -0.86
N HIS A 35 -1.96 28.29 -2.04
CA HIS A 35 -2.50 27.24 -2.90
C HIS A 35 -1.69 27.16 -4.19
N SER A 36 -1.68 25.99 -4.82
CA SER A 36 -1.03 25.73 -6.09
C SER A 36 -1.83 24.70 -6.90
N MET A 37 -1.33 24.36 -8.10
CA MET A 37 -1.89 23.24 -8.86
C MET A 37 -1.54 21.95 -8.11
N ASN A 38 -2.49 21.03 -8.03
CA ASN A 38 -2.23 19.69 -7.51
C ASN A 38 -1.04 19.04 -8.27
N PRO A 39 -0.02 18.48 -7.59
CA PRO A 39 1.19 18.00 -8.25
C PRO A 39 0.94 16.95 -9.34
N PHE A 40 -0.02 16.04 -9.15
CA PHE A 40 -0.37 15.04 -10.16
C PHE A 40 -1.00 15.67 -11.41
N ASP A 41 -1.68 16.80 -11.27
CA ASP A 41 -2.29 17.49 -12.40
C ASP A 41 -1.25 18.27 -13.21
N GLU A 42 -0.17 18.77 -12.58
CA GLU A 42 0.97 19.35 -13.30
C GLU A 42 1.61 18.33 -14.25
N ILE A 43 1.73 17.07 -13.79
CA ILE A 43 2.23 15.94 -14.58
C ILE A 43 1.29 15.62 -15.75
N ALA A 44 -0.03 15.61 -15.51
CA ALA A 44 -1.03 15.38 -16.53
C ALA A 44 -1.02 16.49 -17.61
N VAL A 45 -0.86 17.75 -17.20
CA VAL A 45 -0.73 18.90 -18.10
C VAL A 45 0.53 18.80 -18.94
N GLU A 46 1.67 18.48 -18.33
CA GLU A 46 2.93 18.28 -19.05
C GLU A 46 2.81 17.18 -20.11
N GLU A 47 2.20 16.04 -19.77
CA GLU A 47 2.06 14.94 -20.75
C GLU A 47 1.14 15.32 -21.90
N ALA A 48 0.02 16.01 -21.61
CA ALA A 48 -0.87 16.51 -22.65
C ALA A 48 -0.13 17.45 -23.62
N ILE A 49 0.74 18.32 -23.10
CA ILE A 49 1.56 19.23 -23.91
C ILE A 49 2.60 18.47 -24.72
N ARG A 50 3.29 17.49 -24.13
CA ARG A 50 4.26 16.63 -24.86
C ARG A 50 3.60 15.88 -26.00
N LEU A 51 2.40 15.35 -25.81
CA LEU A 51 1.61 14.72 -26.87
C LEU A 51 1.27 15.71 -28.00
N LYS A 52 0.96 16.97 -27.66
CA LYS A 52 0.76 18.03 -28.66
C LYS A 52 2.04 18.38 -29.42
N GLU A 53 3.18 18.50 -28.72
CA GLU A 53 4.48 18.79 -29.34
C GLU A 53 4.93 17.67 -30.29
N LYS A 54 4.61 16.41 -29.96
CA LYS A 54 4.79 15.24 -30.83
C LYS A 54 3.78 15.17 -31.99
N LYS A 55 2.89 16.17 -32.12
CA LYS A 55 1.81 16.23 -33.12
C LYS A 55 0.82 15.07 -33.04
N VAL A 56 0.73 14.41 -31.88
CA VAL A 56 -0.27 13.38 -31.59
C VAL A 56 -1.59 14.04 -31.23
N ALA A 57 -1.55 15.10 -30.42
CA ALA A 57 -2.71 15.92 -30.08
C ALA A 57 -2.76 17.20 -30.92
N GLN A 58 -3.97 17.65 -31.27
CA GLN A 58 -4.19 18.93 -31.95
C GLN A 58 -4.56 20.05 -30.97
N GLU A 59 -5.18 19.71 -29.85
CA GLU A 59 -5.70 20.68 -28.89
C GLU A 59 -5.67 20.09 -27.48
N VAL A 60 -5.25 20.91 -26.51
CA VAL A 60 -5.29 20.63 -25.08
C VAL A 60 -6.21 21.64 -24.40
N ILE A 61 -7.29 21.13 -23.79
CA ILE A 61 -8.29 21.91 -23.06
C ILE A 61 -8.08 21.65 -21.57
N ALA A 62 -7.73 22.68 -20.79
CA ALA A 62 -7.62 22.57 -19.34
C ALA A 62 -8.98 22.81 -18.67
N VAL A 63 -9.35 22.01 -17.67
CA VAL A 63 -10.61 22.18 -16.91
C VAL A 63 -10.37 22.18 -15.42
N SER A 64 -11.02 23.10 -14.70
CA SER A 64 -11.02 23.17 -13.24
C SER A 64 -12.43 23.48 -12.74
N CYS A 65 -12.82 22.82 -11.66
CA CYS A 65 -14.10 23.05 -10.98
C CYS A 65 -13.82 23.68 -9.62
N GLY A 66 -14.52 24.77 -9.28
CA GLY A 66 -14.34 25.44 -7.99
C GLY A 66 -14.52 26.95 -8.06
N PRO A 67 -14.07 27.71 -7.04
CA PRO A 67 -14.35 29.13 -6.95
C PRO A 67 -13.52 29.92 -7.96
N GLN A 68 -13.74 31.24 -8.03
CA GLN A 68 -13.06 32.12 -8.99
C GLN A 68 -11.53 31.98 -8.98
N GLN A 69 -10.93 31.68 -7.82
CA GLN A 69 -9.50 31.49 -7.64
C GLN A 69 -8.93 30.31 -8.45
N CYS A 70 -9.75 29.33 -8.86
CA CYS A 70 -9.34 28.27 -9.77
C CYS A 70 -8.88 28.79 -11.14
N GLN A 71 -9.28 30.01 -11.53
CA GLN A 71 -8.81 30.63 -12.76
C GLN A 71 -7.29 30.87 -12.74
N GLU A 72 -6.67 31.09 -11.58
CA GLU A 72 -5.22 31.23 -11.47
C GLU A 72 -4.52 29.92 -11.84
N THR A 73 -5.02 28.78 -11.33
CA THR A 73 -4.53 27.44 -11.67
C THR A 73 -4.70 27.13 -13.16
N LEU A 74 -5.84 27.52 -13.75
CA LEU A 74 -6.07 27.40 -15.19
C LEU A 74 -5.11 28.27 -16.01
N ARG A 75 -4.81 29.49 -15.55
CA ARG A 75 -3.83 30.38 -16.20
C ARG A 75 -2.42 29.78 -16.16
N THR A 76 -2.06 29.07 -15.10
CA THR A 76 -0.82 28.28 -15.04
C THR A 76 -0.80 27.20 -16.12
N ALA A 77 -1.85 26.39 -16.25
CA ALA A 77 -1.95 25.36 -17.31
C ALA A 77 -1.86 25.97 -18.73
N LEU A 78 -2.51 27.12 -18.95
CA LEU A 78 -2.44 27.89 -20.18
C LEU A 78 -1.02 28.43 -20.46
N ALA A 79 -0.29 28.83 -19.42
CA ALA A 79 1.09 29.30 -19.52
C ALA A 79 2.07 28.15 -19.81
N LEU A 80 1.80 26.95 -19.31
CA LEU A 80 2.60 25.76 -19.60
C LEU A 80 2.44 25.31 -21.04
N GLY A 81 1.23 25.39 -21.59
CA GLY A 81 1.01 25.04 -23.00
C GLY A 81 -0.41 24.68 -23.40
N ALA A 82 -1.37 24.60 -22.48
CA ALA A 82 -2.78 24.36 -22.83
C ALA A 82 -3.29 25.43 -23.80
N ASP A 83 -4.16 25.06 -24.74
CA ASP A 83 -4.65 25.95 -25.81
C ASP A 83 -5.75 26.88 -25.29
N ARG A 84 -6.68 26.33 -24.51
CA ARG A 84 -7.76 27.05 -23.85
C ARG A 84 -8.16 26.37 -22.54
N ALA A 85 -8.97 27.08 -21.75
CA ALA A 85 -9.42 26.63 -20.44
C ALA A 85 -10.95 26.69 -20.31
N VAL A 86 -11.50 25.82 -19.46
CA VAL A 86 -12.88 25.83 -19.00
C VAL A 86 -12.88 25.91 -17.47
N HIS A 87 -13.47 26.96 -16.93
CA HIS A 87 -13.71 27.12 -15.49
C HIS A 87 -15.17 26.79 -15.22
N VAL A 88 -15.40 25.75 -14.41
CA VAL A 88 -16.73 25.43 -13.89
C VAL A 88 -16.85 26.01 -12.48
N GLU A 89 -17.58 27.12 -12.37
CA GLU A 89 -17.70 27.87 -11.13
C GLU A 89 -18.62 27.15 -10.13
N VAL A 90 -18.06 26.87 -8.96
CA VAL A 90 -18.76 26.33 -7.78
C VAL A 90 -18.25 27.11 -6.57
N THR A 91 -19.14 27.61 -5.72
CA THR A 91 -18.79 28.55 -4.64
C THR A 91 -19.44 28.17 -3.31
N GLY A 92 -18.95 28.77 -2.22
CA GLY A 92 -19.50 28.60 -0.88
C GLY A 92 -19.59 27.13 -0.45
N LYS A 93 -20.68 26.78 0.22
CA LYS A 93 -20.92 25.44 0.76
C LYS A 93 -20.91 24.33 -0.30
N ASP A 94 -21.36 24.64 -1.52
CA ASP A 94 -21.34 23.67 -2.63
C ASP A 94 -19.91 23.31 -3.04
N TYR A 95 -18.98 24.26 -2.95
CA TYR A 95 -17.56 23.99 -3.20
C TYR A 95 -16.92 23.21 -2.05
N GLU A 96 -17.21 23.59 -0.80
CA GLU A 96 -16.71 22.90 0.40
C GLU A 96 -17.13 21.42 0.41
N MET A 97 -18.30 21.11 -0.14
CA MET A 97 -18.86 19.76 -0.20
C MET A 97 -18.72 19.10 -1.59
N LEU A 98 -17.91 19.68 -2.49
CA LEU A 98 -17.79 19.19 -3.86
C LEU A 98 -17.03 17.85 -3.88
N GLN A 99 -17.73 16.78 -4.28
CA GLN A 99 -17.22 15.41 -4.23
C GLN A 99 -16.72 14.90 -5.59
N PRO A 100 -15.81 13.90 -5.61
CA PRO A 100 -15.31 13.27 -6.84
C PRO A 100 -16.40 12.88 -7.84
N LEU A 101 -17.57 12.40 -7.36
CA LEU A 101 -18.70 12.05 -8.23
C LEU A 101 -19.24 13.24 -9.03
N ALA A 102 -19.43 14.39 -8.38
CA ALA A 102 -19.95 15.61 -9.02
C ALA A 102 -18.94 16.12 -10.06
N ILE A 103 -17.66 16.17 -9.68
CA ILE A 103 -16.55 16.53 -10.58
C ILE A 103 -16.50 15.59 -11.78
N SER A 104 -16.68 14.29 -11.56
CA SER A 104 -16.65 13.28 -12.63
C SER A 104 -17.78 13.46 -13.64
N LYS A 105 -19.00 13.79 -13.18
CA LYS A 105 -20.13 14.12 -14.05
C LYS A 105 -19.88 15.39 -14.87
N ILE A 106 -19.30 16.42 -14.25
CA ILE A 106 -18.92 17.67 -14.93
C ILE A 106 -17.90 17.38 -16.04
N ILE A 107 -16.82 16.67 -15.72
CA ILE A 107 -15.77 16.32 -16.69
C ILE A 107 -16.35 15.47 -17.82
N ALA A 108 -17.21 14.48 -17.52
CA ALA A 108 -17.86 13.66 -18.53
C ALA A 108 -18.78 14.49 -19.45
N ALA A 109 -19.53 15.46 -18.92
CA ALA A 109 -20.36 16.36 -19.72
C ALA A 109 -19.53 17.25 -20.65
N ILE A 110 -18.43 17.81 -20.15
CA ILE A 110 -17.49 18.63 -20.95
C ILE A 110 -16.83 17.78 -22.02
N ALA A 111 -16.38 16.57 -21.69
CA ALA A 111 -15.75 15.66 -22.65
C ALA A 111 -16.67 15.37 -23.85
N LYS A 112 -17.96 15.12 -23.60
CA LYS A 112 -18.98 14.93 -24.66
C LYS A 112 -19.18 16.21 -25.47
N LYS A 113 -19.37 17.36 -24.80
CA LYS A 113 -19.59 18.66 -25.45
C LYS A 113 -18.42 19.06 -26.36
N GLU A 114 -17.20 18.79 -25.93
CA GLU A 114 -15.96 19.18 -26.61
C GLU A 114 -15.45 18.12 -27.60
N ASN A 115 -16.12 16.95 -27.68
CA ASN A 115 -15.75 15.83 -28.53
C ASN A 115 -14.27 15.41 -28.35
N VAL A 116 -13.88 15.20 -27.09
CA VAL A 116 -12.50 14.86 -26.72
C VAL A 116 -12.24 13.37 -26.95
N ASP A 117 -11.01 13.04 -27.29
CA ASP A 117 -10.59 11.65 -27.52
C ASP A 117 -9.79 11.08 -26.34
N LEU A 118 -9.24 11.95 -25.48
CA LEU A 118 -8.46 11.54 -24.32
C LEU A 118 -8.74 12.47 -23.15
N ILE A 119 -9.00 11.90 -21.98
CA ILE A 119 -9.05 12.62 -20.72
C ILE A 119 -7.80 12.25 -19.91
N LEU A 120 -7.01 13.26 -19.54
CA LEU A 120 -5.86 13.13 -18.65
C LEU A 120 -6.15 13.81 -17.31
N LEU A 121 -5.93 13.09 -16.22
CA LEU A 121 -6.15 13.59 -14.86
C LEU A 121 -4.95 13.22 -14.00
N GLY A 122 -4.72 13.92 -12.89
CA GLY A 122 -3.83 13.39 -11.86
C GLY A 122 -4.38 12.09 -11.26
N LYS A 123 -3.48 11.24 -10.74
CA LYS A 123 -3.86 10.03 -9.98
C LYS A 123 -4.82 10.36 -8.85
N LEU A 124 -4.49 11.35 -8.03
CA LEU A 124 -5.30 11.80 -6.92
C LEU A 124 -5.11 13.30 -6.70
N ALA A 125 -5.96 13.88 -5.86
CA ALA A 125 -5.77 15.22 -5.33
C ALA A 125 -5.27 15.11 -3.89
N ILE A 126 -4.20 15.84 -3.56
CA ILE A 126 -3.49 15.74 -2.26
C ILE A 126 -4.27 16.27 -1.05
N ASP A 127 -5.43 16.88 -1.28
CA ASP A 127 -6.29 17.45 -0.24
C ASP A 127 -7.39 16.47 0.20
N ASP A 128 -7.97 15.71 -0.74
CA ASP A 128 -9.00 14.70 -0.46
C ASP A 128 -8.46 13.25 -0.47
N ASP A 129 -7.25 13.02 -1.00
CA ASP A 129 -6.57 11.73 -1.17
C ASP A 129 -7.46 10.59 -1.71
N SER A 130 -8.52 10.94 -2.45
CA SER A 130 -9.60 9.99 -2.73
C SER A 130 -9.26 9.01 -3.86
N ASN A 131 -8.41 9.41 -4.80
CA ASN A 131 -8.05 8.62 -5.99
C ASN A 131 -9.28 8.00 -6.71
N GLN A 132 -10.31 8.81 -6.99
CA GLN A 132 -11.60 8.32 -7.53
C GLN A 132 -12.00 8.93 -8.87
N THR A 133 -11.74 10.23 -9.06
CA THR A 133 -12.31 11.02 -10.16
C THR A 133 -12.05 10.39 -11.53
N GLY A 134 -10.82 9.94 -11.82
CA GLY A 134 -10.51 9.37 -13.13
C GLY A 134 -11.28 8.08 -13.44
N GLN A 135 -11.35 7.16 -12.48
CA GLN A 135 -12.08 5.91 -12.63
C GLN A 135 -13.59 6.15 -12.76
N MET A 136 -14.13 7.11 -12.01
CA MET A 136 -15.54 7.50 -12.10
C MET A 136 -15.89 8.13 -13.44
N VAL A 137 -15.05 9.02 -13.98
CA VAL A 137 -15.23 9.58 -15.33
C VAL A 137 -15.26 8.47 -16.38
N ALA A 138 -14.33 7.52 -16.30
CA ALA A 138 -14.28 6.38 -17.21
C ALA A 138 -15.57 5.54 -17.16
N GLY A 139 -16.05 5.23 -15.96
CA GLY A 139 -17.32 4.51 -15.75
C GLY A 139 -18.53 5.26 -16.32
N LEU A 140 -18.64 6.56 -16.05
CA LEU A 140 -19.73 7.41 -16.54
C LEU A 140 -19.77 7.53 -18.07
N LEU A 141 -18.60 7.50 -18.72
CA LEU A 141 -18.48 7.54 -20.17
C LEU A 141 -18.52 6.16 -20.82
N SER A 142 -18.44 5.08 -20.02
CA SER A 142 -18.17 3.72 -20.51
C SER A 142 -16.90 3.67 -21.38
N TRP A 143 -15.88 4.42 -20.99
CA TRP A 143 -14.59 4.47 -21.68
C TRP A 143 -13.58 3.52 -21.04
N PRO A 144 -12.68 2.92 -21.84
CA PRO A 144 -11.54 2.21 -21.29
C PRO A 144 -10.64 3.16 -20.50
N GLN A 145 -9.95 2.59 -19.52
CA GLN A 145 -9.21 3.36 -18.54
C GLN A 145 -7.82 2.77 -18.32
N ALA A 146 -6.82 3.63 -18.11
CA ALA A 146 -5.48 3.21 -17.70
C ALA A 146 -5.00 4.10 -16.54
N MET A 147 -5.01 3.54 -15.33
CA MET A 147 -4.70 4.30 -14.12
C MET A 147 -3.22 4.19 -13.74
N PHE A 148 -2.69 5.23 -13.10
CA PHE A 148 -1.33 5.27 -12.55
C PHE A 148 -0.25 5.20 -13.63
N ALA A 149 -0.46 5.90 -14.74
CA ALA A 149 0.44 5.89 -15.87
C ALA A 149 1.81 6.48 -15.51
N SER A 150 2.88 5.74 -15.79
CA SER A 150 4.28 6.18 -15.78
C SER A 150 4.89 6.28 -17.19
N LYS A 151 4.18 5.78 -18.21
CA LYS A 151 4.52 6.01 -19.63
C LYS A 151 3.26 5.97 -20.48
N ILE A 152 3.15 6.87 -21.46
CA ILE A 152 2.06 6.88 -22.44
C ILE A 152 2.64 6.95 -23.85
N GLU A 153 2.25 6.00 -24.70
CA GLU A 153 2.48 6.05 -26.14
C GLU A 153 1.14 5.90 -26.88
N ILE A 154 0.89 6.74 -27.88
CA ILE A 154 -0.34 6.70 -28.66
C ILE A 154 -0.01 6.46 -30.12
N LYS A 155 -0.55 5.36 -30.67
CA LYS A 155 -0.41 4.97 -32.08
C LYS A 155 -1.72 4.33 -32.53
N ASP A 156 -2.14 4.58 -33.77
CA ASP A 156 -3.29 3.92 -34.40
C ASP A 156 -4.60 3.93 -33.57
N LYS A 157 -4.92 5.08 -32.97
CA LYS A 157 -6.10 5.28 -32.09
C LYS A 157 -6.10 4.36 -30.85
N LYS A 158 -4.94 3.88 -30.42
CA LYS A 158 -4.76 3.14 -29.18
C LYS A 158 -3.71 3.83 -28.32
N ALA A 159 -3.92 3.81 -27.02
CA ALA A 159 -2.91 4.19 -26.05
C ALA A 159 -2.30 2.93 -25.45
N GLU A 160 -0.99 2.81 -25.54
CA GLU A 160 -0.18 1.85 -24.79
C GLU A 160 0.35 2.56 -23.55
N VAL A 161 -0.05 2.08 -22.37
CA VAL A 161 0.17 2.77 -21.10
C VAL A 161 0.88 1.83 -20.16
N THR A 162 2.08 2.22 -19.72
CA THR A 162 2.76 1.55 -18.61
C THR A 162 2.27 2.16 -17.31
N ARG A 163 1.85 1.31 -16.39
CA ARG A 163 1.18 1.65 -15.14
C ARG A 163 2.03 1.18 -13.97
N GLU A 164 2.09 1.98 -12.93
CA GLU A 164 2.69 1.59 -11.66
C GLU A 164 1.71 0.76 -10.84
N ILE A 165 2.15 -0.41 -10.40
CA ILE A 165 1.40 -1.33 -9.52
C ILE A 165 2.29 -1.73 -8.34
N ASP A 166 1.72 -2.33 -7.30
CA ASP A 166 2.45 -2.61 -6.05
C ASP A 166 3.73 -3.45 -6.25
N GLY A 167 3.71 -4.38 -7.21
CA GLY A 167 4.84 -5.27 -7.51
C GLY A 167 5.80 -4.76 -8.61
N GLY A 168 5.59 -3.57 -9.17
CA GLY A 168 6.39 -3.05 -10.27
C GLY A 168 5.56 -2.29 -11.30
N ALA A 169 5.67 -2.67 -12.57
CA ALA A 169 4.96 -2.02 -13.66
C ALA A 169 4.23 -3.04 -14.56
N ASP A 170 3.09 -2.63 -15.10
CA ASP A 170 2.29 -3.39 -16.06
C ASP A 170 1.94 -2.52 -17.28
N THR A 171 1.94 -3.09 -18.47
CA THR A 171 1.63 -2.37 -19.71
C THR A 171 0.30 -2.85 -20.27
N VAL A 172 -0.65 -1.93 -20.35
CA VAL A 172 -1.98 -2.17 -20.94
C VAL A 172 -2.14 -1.41 -22.24
N ARG A 173 -2.99 -1.92 -23.13
CA ARG A 173 -3.39 -1.23 -24.35
C ARG A 173 -4.88 -0.95 -24.31
N VAL A 174 -5.25 0.31 -24.49
CA VAL A 174 -6.64 0.77 -24.50
C VAL A 174 -6.98 1.45 -25.83
N ASN A 175 -8.22 1.27 -26.29
CA ASN A 175 -8.73 2.00 -27.45
C ASN A 175 -9.03 3.45 -27.06
N LEU A 176 -8.83 4.39 -27.97
CA LEU A 176 -9.37 5.74 -27.83
C LEU A 176 -10.84 5.75 -28.31
N PRO A 177 -11.74 6.51 -27.64
CA PRO A 177 -11.44 7.44 -26.56
C PRO A 177 -11.18 6.75 -25.19
N ALA A 178 -10.34 7.35 -24.35
CA ALA A 178 -9.93 6.75 -23.07
C ALA A 178 -9.75 7.78 -21.94
N VAL A 179 -9.72 7.29 -20.70
CA VAL A 179 -9.35 8.07 -19.51
C VAL A 179 -8.05 7.53 -18.92
N ILE A 180 -7.06 8.39 -18.72
CA ILE A 180 -5.77 8.01 -18.17
C ILE A 180 -5.46 8.91 -16.97
N THR A 181 -4.97 8.31 -15.88
CA THR A 181 -4.47 9.09 -14.73
C THR A 181 -2.95 9.04 -14.64
N ALA A 182 -2.34 10.19 -14.38
CA ALA A 182 -0.89 10.35 -14.31
C ALA A 182 -0.35 10.03 -12.91
N ASP A 183 0.64 9.13 -12.84
CA ASP A 183 1.49 8.96 -11.67
C ASP A 183 2.66 9.96 -11.69
N LEU A 184 3.25 10.26 -10.53
CA LEU A 184 4.39 11.18 -10.41
C LEU A 184 5.59 10.78 -11.29
N ARG A 185 5.73 9.50 -11.62
CA ARG A 185 6.84 8.98 -12.43
C ARG A 185 6.69 9.24 -13.94
N LEU A 186 5.53 9.70 -14.40
CA LEU A 186 5.23 9.85 -15.83
C LEU A 186 6.18 10.83 -16.54
N ASN A 187 6.44 11.97 -15.90
CA ASN A 187 7.31 13.00 -16.44
C ASN A 187 7.79 13.97 -15.35
N GLN A 188 8.52 15.00 -15.77
CA GLN A 188 8.85 16.16 -14.93
C GLN A 188 8.20 17.39 -15.56
N PRO A 189 7.30 18.10 -14.86
CA PRO A 189 6.62 19.28 -15.40
C PRO A 189 7.62 20.39 -15.69
N ARG A 190 7.44 21.08 -16.82
CA ARG A 190 8.24 22.26 -17.15
C ARG A 190 7.82 23.48 -16.32
N PHE A 191 8.69 24.48 -16.26
CA PHE A 191 8.35 25.79 -15.72
C PHE A 191 7.80 26.71 -16.82
N ALA A 192 6.77 27.48 -16.50
CA ALA A 192 6.28 28.55 -17.37
C ALA A 192 7.25 29.75 -17.33
N ASN A 193 7.72 30.19 -18.50
CA ASN A 193 8.52 31.41 -18.60
C ASN A 193 7.64 32.68 -18.65
N LEU A 194 8.22 33.84 -18.32
CA LEU A 194 7.52 35.13 -18.28
C LEU A 194 6.73 35.45 -19.58
N PRO A 195 7.29 35.26 -20.80
CA PRO A 195 6.55 35.48 -22.03
C PRO A 195 5.29 34.61 -22.14
N SER A 196 5.38 33.34 -21.73
CA SER A 196 4.25 32.41 -21.80
C SER A 196 3.16 32.76 -20.80
N ILE A 197 3.54 33.23 -19.61
CA ILE A 197 2.59 33.76 -18.60
C ILE A 197 1.82 34.97 -19.15
N GLN A 198 2.49 35.89 -19.84
CA GLN A 198 1.80 37.05 -20.44
C GLN A 198 0.87 36.63 -21.59
N LYS A 199 1.29 35.68 -22.44
CA LYS A 199 0.43 35.12 -23.50
C LYS A 199 -0.78 34.39 -22.92
N ALA A 200 -0.61 33.68 -21.80
CA ALA A 200 -1.68 32.93 -21.14
C ALA A 200 -2.86 33.81 -20.71
N LYS A 201 -2.64 35.08 -20.36
CA LYS A 201 -3.71 36.03 -20.02
C LYS A 201 -4.67 36.31 -21.18
N LYS A 202 -4.19 36.19 -22.42
CA LYS A 202 -4.98 36.41 -23.65
C LYS A 202 -5.62 35.12 -24.17
N LYS A 203 -5.20 33.94 -23.70
CA LYS A 203 -5.78 32.67 -24.13
C LYS A 203 -7.24 32.54 -23.66
N PRO A 204 -8.12 31.87 -24.44
CA PRO A 204 -9.52 31.70 -24.10
C PRO A 204 -9.70 30.96 -22.77
N LEU A 205 -10.58 31.50 -21.92
CA LEU A 205 -11.04 30.86 -20.69
C LEU A 205 -12.56 30.99 -20.65
N THR A 206 -13.25 29.89 -20.95
CA THR A 206 -14.71 29.83 -20.92
C THR A 206 -15.16 29.59 -19.49
N LYS A 207 -16.10 30.39 -19.00
CA LYS A 207 -16.75 30.16 -17.70
C LYS A 207 -18.07 29.43 -17.91
N MET A 208 -18.37 28.50 -17.03
CA MET A 208 -19.61 27.73 -16.98
C MET A 208 -19.99 27.47 -15.53
N THR A 209 -21.21 27.01 -15.31
CA THR A 209 -21.71 26.48 -14.04
C THR A 209 -22.12 25.01 -14.22
N PRO A 210 -22.30 24.23 -13.15
CA PRO A 210 -22.84 22.88 -13.26
C PRO A 210 -24.22 22.82 -13.94
N SER A 211 -25.04 23.85 -13.77
CA SER A 211 -26.36 23.98 -14.41
C SER A 211 -26.25 24.06 -15.93
N ASP A 212 -25.25 24.76 -16.47
CA ASP A 212 -25.00 24.85 -17.92
C ASP A 212 -24.63 23.50 -18.56
N LEU A 213 -24.26 22.52 -17.72
CA LEU A 213 -23.91 21.15 -18.09
C LEU A 213 -25.02 20.14 -17.74
N ASN A 214 -26.13 20.60 -17.14
CA ASN A 214 -27.19 19.76 -16.59
C ASN A 214 -26.67 18.73 -15.57
N VAL A 215 -25.73 19.14 -14.72
CA VAL A 215 -25.13 18.25 -13.70
C VAL A 215 -25.61 18.61 -12.30
N ASP A 216 -26.20 17.62 -11.62
CA ASP A 216 -26.48 17.68 -10.18
C ASP A 216 -25.20 17.44 -9.36
N ILE A 217 -24.88 18.41 -8.52
CA ILE A 217 -23.71 18.42 -7.64
C ILE A 217 -24.05 18.13 -6.17
N LYS A 218 -25.29 17.75 -5.85
CA LYS A 218 -25.68 17.43 -4.47
C LYS A 218 -24.74 16.39 -3.84
N PRO A 219 -24.20 16.67 -2.64
CA PRO A 219 -23.31 15.76 -1.95
C PRO A 219 -24.03 14.46 -1.58
N ARG A 220 -23.30 13.34 -1.64
CA ARG A 220 -23.77 12.00 -1.24
C ARG A 220 -23.17 11.55 0.10
N GLN A 221 -22.16 12.27 0.57
CA GLN A 221 -21.48 12.06 1.85
C GLN A 221 -21.45 13.38 2.62
N GLU A 222 -21.38 13.28 3.94
CA GLU A 222 -21.23 14.42 4.84
C GLU A 222 -19.99 14.24 5.71
N TYR A 223 -19.21 15.30 5.88
CA TYR A 223 -18.10 15.32 6.82
C TYR A 223 -18.63 15.74 8.18
N LEU A 224 -18.55 14.85 9.17
CA LEU A 224 -19.06 15.11 10.51
C LEU A 224 -18.09 15.94 11.35
N SER A 225 -16.79 15.65 11.25
CA SER A 225 -15.75 16.37 11.98
C SER A 225 -14.37 16.14 11.37
N TYR A 226 -13.46 17.07 11.64
CA TYR A 226 -12.04 16.99 11.32
C TYR A 226 -11.23 17.03 12.61
N GLU A 227 -10.23 16.15 12.73
CA GLU A 227 -9.37 16.07 13.92
C GLU A 227 -7.90 15.94 13.51
N GLU A 228 -6.99 16.47 14.34
CA GLU A 228 -5.58 16.19 14.17
C GLU A 228 -5.30 14.71 14.44
N PRO A 229 -4.40 14.06 13.67
CA PRO A 229 -3.99 12.70 13.99
C PRO A 229 -3.33 12.65 15.37
N PRO A 230 -3.38 11.51 16.08
CA PRO A 230 -2.75 11.36 17.38
C PRO A 230 -1.28 11.80 17.33
N LYS A 231 -0.90 12.72 18.23
CA LYS A 231 0.49 13.17 18.33
C LYS A 231 1.36 11.95 18.64
N ARG A 232 2.37 11.73 17.80
CA ARG A 232 3.38 10.69 18.04
C ARG A 232 3.93 10.88 19.44
N GLN A 233 3.79 9.87 20.30
CA GLN A 233 4.54 9.83 21.55
C GLN A 233 6.01 9.75 21.15
N GLY A 234 6.79 10.76 21.50
CA GLY A 234 8.20 10.84 21.10
C GLY A 234 8.93 9.54 21.41
N GLY A 235 9.83 9.13 20.52
CA GLY A 235 10.80 8.09 20.89
C GLY A 235 11.54 8.54 22.14
N GLY A 236 11.96 7.58 22.99
CA GLY A 236 12.82 7.88 24.13
C GLY A 236 14.11 8.60 23.69
N LYS A 237 15.02 8.84 24.65
CA LYS A 237 16.34 9.42 24.36
C LYS A 237 17.00 8.73 23.16
N PRO A 238 17.66 9.48 22.25
CA PRO A 238 18.46 8.88 21.19
C PRO A 238 19.40 7.83 21.76
N LEU A 239 19.44 6.66 21.12
CA LEU A 239 20.25 5.53 21.58
C LEU A 239 21.71 5.80 21.23
N ALA A 240 22.62 5.42 22.13
CA ALA A 240 24.04 5.75 22.01
C ALA A 240 24.77 4.88 20.98
N ASN A 241 24.28 3.67 20.72
CA ASN A 241 24.92 2.71 19.84
C ASN A 241 23.95 1.64 19.30
N VAL A 242 24.44 0.84 18.36
CA VAL A 242 23.69 -0.27 17.74
C VAL A 242 23.28 -1.33 18.77
N GLU A 243 24.09 -1.57 19.81
CA GLU A 243 23.79 -2.56 20.85
C GLU A 243 22.56 -2.15 21.67
N GLU A 244 22.45 -0.88 22.03
CA GLU A 244 21.30 -0.31 22.71
C GLU A 244 20.05 -0.35 21.82
N LEU A 245 20.19 -0.09 20.51
CA LEU A 245 19.11 -0.25 19.54
C LEU A 245 18.61 -1.69 19.47
N VAL A 246 19.51 -2.66 19.30
CA VAL A 246 19.15 -4.08 19.24
C VAL A 246 18.52 -4.53 20.56
N SER A 247 19.05 -4.08 21.70
CA SER A 247 18.49 -4.37 23.03
C SER A 247 17.07 -3.81 23.16
N LYS A 248 16.83 -2.56 22.77
CA LYS A 248 15.50 -1.93 22.79
C LYS A 248 14.51 -2.59 21.84
N LEU A 249 14.93 -2.98 20.64
CA LEU A 249 14.08 -3.69 19.68
C LEU A 249 13.73 -5.10 20.18
N ARG A 250 14.69 -5.82 20.78
CA ARG A 250 14.44 -7.12 21.42
C ARG A 250 13.49 -7.00 22.62
N GLN A 251 13.66 -5.97 23.46
CA GLN A 251 12.75 -5.68 24.58
C GLN A 251 11.34 -5.32 24.10
N ALA A 252 11.24 -4.58 22.99
CA ALA A 252 9.97 -4.22 22.38
C ALA A 252 9.24 -5.43 21.75
N GLY A 253 9.90 -6.59 21.64
CA GLY A 253 9.31 -7.83 21.16
C GLY A 253 8.76 -7.66 19.75
N VAL A 254 9.63 -7.35 18.80
CA VAL A 254 9.24 -7.31 17.38
C VAL A 254 8.63 -8.67 17.03
N ALA A 255 7.33 -8.68 16.77
CA ALA A 255 6.63 -9.89 16.37
C ALA A 255 7.14 -10.32 14.99
N THR A 256 7.39 -11.62 14.82
CA THR A 256 7.69 -12.21 13.51
C THR A 256 6.52 -11.91 12.57
N ILE A 257 6.79 -11.21 11.46
CA ILE A 257 5.82 -10.97 10.38
C ILE A 257 6.09 -12.02 9.31
N GLY A 258 5.10 -12.88 9.04
CA GLY A 258 5.30 -14.00 8.12
C GLY A 258 6.19 -15.07 8.75
N ILE A 259 7.43 -15.19 8.28
CA ILE A 259 8.34 -16.29 8.64
C ILE A 259 9.78 -15.78 8.72
N ASP A 260 10.52 -16.23 9.73
CA ASP A 260 11.95 -15.98 9.90
C ASP A 260 12.75 -17.30 9.80
N PHE A 261 14.00 -17.21 9.32
CA PHE A 261 14.88 -18.37 9.14
C PHE A 261 16.20 -18.19 9.88
N LEU A 262 16.55 -19.17 10.71
CA LEU A 262 17.81 -19.19 11.46
C LEU A 262 18.49 -20.55 11.34
N SER A 263 19.80 -20.58 11.07
CA SER A 263 20.58 -21.80 11.14
C SER A 263 21.46 -21.83 12.39
N LYS A 264 21.41 -22.92 13.15
CA LYS A 264 22.23 -23.12 14.35
C LYS A 264 22.92 -24.48 14.35
N THR A 265 24.24 -24.47 14.35
CA THR A 265 25.04 -25.68 14.55
C THR A 265 25.16 -25.99 16.05
N MET A 266 24.89 -27.24 16.39
CA MET A 266 24.99 -27.81 17.73
C MET A 266 25.97 -28.98 17.75
N TYR A 267 26.81 -29.03 18.76
CA TYR A 267 27.75 -30.12 19.01
C TYR A 267 27.17 -31.00 20.11
N LEU A 268 26.81 -32.24 19.77
CA LEU A 268 26.48 -33.32 20.71
C LEU A 268 27.73 -34.18 20.93
N GLU A 269 27.73 -35.03 21.95
CA GLU A 269 28.89 -35.85 22.32
C GLU A 269 29.33 -36.81 21.20
N ASP A 270 28.37 -37.27 20.38
CA ASP A 270 28.52 -38.29 19.35
C ASP A 270 28.42 -37.75 17.92
N ARG A 271 27.89 -36.54 17.72
CA ARG A 271 27.63 -35.95 16.38
C ARG A 271 27.49 -34.44 16.39
N THR A 272 27.65 -33.82 15.22
CA THR A 272 27.33 -32.40 15.01
C THR A 272 26.03 -32.28 14.22
N VAL A 273 25.07 -31.53 14.75
CA VAL A 273 23.74 -31.33 14.14
C VAL A 273 23.59 -29.87 13.73
N ARG A 274 23.29 -29.60 12.45
CA ARG A 274 22.93 -28.26 11.98
C ARG A 274 21.42 -28.14 11.90
N LEU A 275 20.83 -27.39 12.83
CA LEU A 275 19.40 -27.10 12.83
C LEU A 275 19.11 -25.96 11.87
N GLN A 276 18.07 -26.13 11.06
CA GLN A 276 17.45 -25.10 10.24
C GLN A 276 16.09 -24.77 10.88
N LEU A 277 16.02 -23.62 11.53
CA LEU A 277 14.87 -23.17 12.31
C LEU A 277 14.04 -22.24 11.45
N TRP A 278 12.78 -22.60 11.25
CA TRP A 278 11.78 -21.79 10.57
C TRP A 278 10.79 -21.30 11.63
N ASP A 279 10.87 -20.02 11.99
CA ASP A 279 9.97 -19.39 12.96
C ASP A 279 8.76 -18.80 12.22
N THR A 280 7.60 -19.41 12.39
CA THR A 280 6.35 -18.95 11.75
C THR A 280 5.59 -18.01 12.67
N ALA A 281 5.06 -16.92 12.14
CA ALA A 281 4.13 -16.06 12.87
C ALA A 281 2.91 -16.89 13.33
N GLY A 282 2.75 -17.08 14.64
CA GLY A 282 1.63 -17.83 15.24
C GLY A 282 0.25 -17.16 15.14
N GLN A 283 0.08 -16.19 14.24
CA GLN A 283 -1.18 -15.50 13.98
C GLN A 283 -1.93 -16.16 12.82
N GLU A 284 -3.24 -16.27 12.96
CA GLU A 284 -4.16 -16.90 12.02
C GLU A 284 -4.16 -16.29 10.61
N ARG A 285 -3.69 -15.04 10.44
CA ARG A 285 -3.63 -14.36 9.13
C ARG A 285 -2.67 -14.98 8.13
N PHE A 286 -1.66 -15.73 8.58
CA PHE A 286 -0.68 -16.40 7.72
C PHE A 286 -0.86 -17.93 7.68
N ARG A 287 -2.00 -18.43 8.16
CA ARG A 287 -2.26 -19.88 8.29
C ARG A 287 -2.19 -20.63 6.96
N SER A 288 -2.48 -19.98 5.83
CA SER A 288 -2.37 -20.57 4.49
C SER A 288 -0.95 -20.91 4.07
N LEU A 289 0.07 -20.26 4.65
CA LEU A 289 1.48 -20.49 4.31
C LEU A 289 2.08 -21.63 5.14
N ILE A 290 1.55 -21.91 6.32
CA ILE A 290 2.18 -22.82 7.29
C ILE A 290 2.34 -24.26 6.78
N PRO A 291 1.37 -24.88 6.06
CA PRO A 291 1.54 -26.24 5.54
C PRO A 291 2.80 -26.43 4.67
N SER A 292 3.19 -25.44 3.86
CA SER A 292 4.37 -25.58 3.01
C SER A 292 5.69 -25.65 3.78
N TYR A 293 5.74 -25.11 5.01
CA TYR A 293 6.93 -25.16 5.88
C TYR A 293 6.93 -26.38 6.79
N ILE A 294 5.75 -26.89 7.13
CA ILE A 294 5.62 -28.13 7.91
C ILE A 294 6.04 -29.34 7.05
N ARG A 295 5.72 -29.34 5.74
CA ARG A 295 5.87 -30.49 4.83
C ARG A 295 7.24 -31.17 4.83
N ASP A 296 8.34 -30.43 5.02
CA ASP A 296 9.69 -30.98 5.01
C ASP A 296 10.36 -30.98 6.40
N SER A 297 9.60 -30.69 7.46
CA SER A 297 10.14 -30.57 8.82
C SER A 297 10.39 -31.93 9.50
N THR A 298 11.60 -32.14 10.02
CA THR A 298 11.92 -33.33 10.84
C THR A 298 11.38 -33.19 12.27
N VAL A 299 11.24 -31.96 12.74
CA VAL A 299 10.82 -31.62 14.10
C VAL A 299 9.82 -30.46 14.03
N ALA A 300 8.76 -30.53 14.84
CA ALA A 300 7.87 -29.41 15.10
C ALA A 300 7.94 -28.99 16.58
N VAL A 301 8.14 -27.69 16.83
CA VAL A 301 8.12 -27.12 18.17
C VAL A 301 6.83 -26.29 18.31
N VAL A 302 5.89 -26.77 19.12
CA VAL A 302 4.59 -26.13 19.33
C VAL A 302 4.62 -25.37 20.64
N VAL A 303 4.53 -24.05 20.60
CA VAL A 303 4.75 -23.18 21.75
C VAL A 303 3.43 -22.55 22.20
N TYR A 304 3.13 -22.60 23.50
CA TYR A 304 2.05 -21.83 24.12
C TYR A 304 2.57 -20.89 25.20
N ASP A 305 1.76 -19.90 25.59
CA ASP A 305 2.06 -18.96 26.66
C ASP A 305 1.40 -19.45 27.96
N ILE A 306 2.20 -19.69 29.01
CA ILE A 306 1.67 -20.19 30.30
C ILE A 306 0.67 -19.24 30.97
N THR A 307 0.66 -17.97 30.58
CA THR A 307 -0.26 -16.93 31.07
C THR A 307 -1.53 -16.82 30.23
N ASN A 308 -1.70 -17.66 29.20
CA ASN A 308 -2.83 -17.64 28.28
C ASN A 308 -3.38 -19.06 28.05
N SER A 309 -4.47 -19.39 28.76
CA SER A 309 -5.17 -20.67 28.66
C SER A 309 -5.68 -20.98 27.24
N ASN A 310 -6.13 -19.98 26.47
CA ASN A 310 -6.58 -20.17 25.09
C ASN A 310 -5.43 -20.61 24.18
N SER A 311 -4.22 -20.05 24.35
CA SER A 311 -3.05 -20.48 23.58
C SER A 311 -2.69 -21.96 23.83
N PHE A 312 -2.88 -22.43 25.07
CA PHE A 312 -2.68 -23.83 25.44
C PHE A 312 -3.76 -24.74 24.86
N GLN A 313 -5.02 -24.33 24.84
CA GLN A 313 -6.10 -25.11 24.23
C GLN A 313 -5.85 -25.32 22.73
N GLN A 314 -5.38 -24.28 22.02
CA GLN A 314 -5.12 -24.34 20.58
C GLN A 314 -3.96 -25.26 20.18
N THR A 315 -3.06 -25.65 21.10
CA THR A 315 -1.92 -26.52 20.74
C THR A 315 -2.34 -27.87 20.19
N SER A 316 -3.51 -28.40 20.57
CA SER A 316 -4.02 -29.66 20.02
C SER A 316 -4.21 -29.56 18.51
N LYS A 317 -4.85 -28.47 18.05
CA LYS A 317 -5.09 -28.23 16.63
C LYS A 317 -3.78 -28.10 15.86
N TRP A 318 -2.78 -27.41 16.42
CA TRP A 318 -1.46 -27.28 15.79
C TRP A 318 -0.74 -28.62 15.67
N ILE A 319 -0.85 -29.48 16.69
CA ILE A 319 -0.28 -30.82 16.69
C ILE A 319 -0.99 -31.70 15.64
N ASP A 320 -2.32 -31.59 15.53
CA ASP A 320 -3.09 -32.31 14.52
C ASP A 320 -2.76 -31.85 13.09
N ASP A 321 -2.60 -30.54 12.87
CA ASP A 321 -2.17 -29.97 11.58
C ASP A 321 -0.77 -30.52 11.20
N VAL A 322 0.17 -30.57 12.16
CA VAL A 322 1.51 -31.14 11.93
C VAL A 322 1.45 -32.62 11.56
N ARG A 323 0.63 -33.41 12.26
CA ARG A 323 0.44 -34.84 11.99
C ARG A 323 -0.25 -35.09 10.66
N THR A 324 -1.17 -34.21 10.26
CA THR A 324 -1.87 -34.31 8.97
C THR A 324 -0.89 -34.13 7.82
N GLU A 325 0.05 -33.20 7.94
CA GLU A 325 1.02 -32.92 6.87
C GLU A 325 2.24 -33.87 6.85
N ARG A 326 2.67 -34.41 8.00
CA ARG A 326 3.90 -35.22 8.11
C ARG A 326 3.71 -36.67 8.52
N GLY A 327 2.52 -37.06 8.96
CA GLY A 327 2.30 -38.36 9.59
C GLY A 327 2.85 -38.41 11.03
N SER A 328 3.00 -39.63 11.57
CA SER A 328 3.39 -39.85 12.96
C SER A 328 4.91 -39.87 13.21
N ASP A 329 5.72 -39.83 12.16
CA ASP A 329 7.19 -39.90 12.25
C ASP A 329 7.86 -38.57 12.63
N VAL A 330 7.10 -37.46 12.61
CA VAL A 330 7.59 -36.15 13.01
C VAL A 330 7.76 -36.06 14.52
N ILE A 331 8.92 -35.55 14.94
CA ILE A 331 9.22 -35.35 16.36
C ILE A 331 8.53 -34.05 16.80
N ILE A 332 7.57 -34.15 17.72
CA ILE A 332 6.84 -32.98 18.23
C ILE A 332 7.28 -32.67 19.66
N MET A 333 7.58 -31.40 19.91
CA MET A 333 7.91 -30.86 21.23
C MET A 333 6.90 -29.76 21.62
N LEU A 334 6.09 -30.03 22.63
CA LEU A 334 5.20 -29.05 23.25
C LEU A 334 5.99 -28.19 24.24
N VAL A 335 5.89 -26.87 24.12
CA VAL A 335 6.67 -25.92 24.91
C VAL A 335 5.77 -24.92 25.63
N GLY A 336 5.81 -24.94 26.96
CA GLY A 336 5.22 -23.90 27.80
C GLY A 336 6.19 -22.74 27.94
N ASN A 337 5.94 -21.61 27.27
CA ASN A 337 6.81 -20.45 27.25
C ASN A 337 6.34 -19.34 28.20
N LYS A 338 7.26 -18.42 28.54
CA LYS A 338 7.10 -17.30 29.48
C LYS A 338 7.06 -17.71 30.95
N THR A 339 7.86 -18.70 31.34
CA THR A 339 8.00 -19.09 32.76
C THR A 339 8.51 -17.98 33.68
N ASP A 340 9.10 -16.92 33.13
CA ASP A 340 9.43 -15.69 33.85
C ASP A 340 8.21 -14.90 34.37
N LEU A 341 7.00 -15.26 33.91
CA LEU A 341 5.73 -14.69 34.36
C LEU A 341 4.92 -15.69 35.20
N SER A 342 5.60 -16.46 36.05
CA SER A 342 4.96 -17.48 36.92
C SER A 342 3.79 -16.94 37.74
N ASP A 343 3.87 -15.69 38.18
CA ASP A 343 2.82 -15.05 39.01
C ASP A 343 1.51 -14.81 38.25
N LYS A 344 1.55 -14.86 36.92
CA LYS A 344 0.40 -14.70 36.02
C LYS A 344 0.01 -16.02 35.35
N ARG A 345 0.54 -17.15 35.83
CA ARG A 345 0.31 -18.47 35.25
C ARG A 345 -1.18 -18.83 35.27
N GLN A 346 -1.70 -19.23 34.12
CA GLN A 346 -3.04 -19.78 33.95
C GLN A 346 -3.03 -21.28 33.65
N VAL A 347 -1.89 -21.82 33.20
CA VAL A 347 -1.71 -23.22 32.84
C VAL A 347 -0.63 -23.83 33.73
N SER A 348 -1.00 -24.85 34.51
CA SER A 348 -0.06 -25.53 35.41
C SER A 348 0.97 -26.36 34.63
N THR A 349 2.11 -26.66 35.26
CA THR A 349 3.11 -27.53 34.64
C THR A 349 2.54 -28.94 34.46
N GLU A 350 1.74 -29.40 35.42
CA GLU A 350 1.04 -30.69 35.40
C GLU A 350 0.05 -30.79 34.23
N ASP A 351 -0.64 -29.70 33.88
CA ASP A 351 -1.51 -29.66 32.70
C ASP A 351 -0.72 -29.83 31.40
N GLY A 352 0.43 -29.17 31.29
CA GLY A 352 1.33 -29.29 30.16
C GLY A 352 1.87 -30.72 30.00
N GLU A 353 2.34 -31.32 31.09
CA GLU A 353 2.83 -32.70 31.12
C GLU A 353 1.75 -33.72 30.78
N ARG A 354 0.56 -33.57 31.37
CA ARG A 354 -0.59 -34.43 31.09
C ARG A 354 -0.98 -34.36 29.62
N LYS A 355 -1.12 -33.16 29.06
CA LYS A 355 -1.47 -32.98 27.64
C LYS A 355 -0.40 -33.57 26.72
N ALA A 356 0.88 -33.39 27.05
CA ALA A 356 1.97 -33.97 26.27
C ALA A 356 1.96 -35.50 26.30
N LYS A 357 1.66 -36.09 27.46
CA LYS A 357 1.51 -37.54 27.63
C LYS A 357 0.31 -38.07 26.84
N ASP A 358 -0.84 -37.42 26.94
CA ASP A 358 -2.06 -37.80 26.23
C ASP A 358 -1.88 -37.75 24.71
N LEU A 359 -1.14 -36.74 24.23
CA LEU A 359 -0.82 -36.58 22.82
C LEU A 359 0.42 -37.37 22.39
N ASN A 360 1.14 -38.06 23.29
CA ASN A 360 2.40 -38.74 23.00
C ASN A 360 3.44 -37.85 22.30
N VAL A 361 3.72 -36.67 22.89
CA VAL A 361 4.72 -35.71 22.42
C VAL A 361 5.69 -35.34 23.55
N MET A 362 6.86 -34.78 23.22
CA MET A 362 7.79 -34.32 24.25
C MET A 362 7.32 -33.01 24.89
N PHE A 363 7.75 -32.74 26.13
CA PHE A 363 7.41 -31.52 26.85
C PHE A 363 8.61 -30.86 27.53
N ILE A 364 8.62 -29.52 27.52
CA ILE A 364 9.53 -28.70 28.32
C ILE A 364 8.92 -27.30 28.55
N GLU A 365 9.22 -26.68 29.68
CA GLU A 365 8.90 -25.27 29.88
C GLU A 365 10.14 -24.39 29.67
N THR A 366 9.96 -23.22 29.08
CA THR A 366 11.02 -22.27 28.75
C THR A 366 10.65 -20.83 29.13
N SER A 367 11.67 -19.99 29.32
CA SER A 367 11.51 -18.54 29.17
C SER A 367 12.44 -18.08 28.06
N ALA A 368 11.86 -17.78 26.89
CA ALA A 368 12.62 -17.17 25.79
C ALA A 368 13.25 -15.84 26.22
N LYS A 369 12.59 -15.07 27.09
CA LYS A 369 13.07 -13.78 27.61
C LYS A 369 14.26 -13.94 28.56
N ALA A 370 14.19 -14.88 29.51
CA ALA A 370 15.25 -15.13 30.49
C ALA A 370 16.33 -16.12 29.98
N GLY A 371 16.12 -16.73 28.81
CA GLY A 371 16.98 -17.79 28.28
C GLY A 371 16.87 -19.13 29.03
N TYR A 372 15.89 -19.27 29.93
CA TYR A 372 15.69 -20.47 30.73
C TYR A 372 15.22 -21.64 29.85
N ASN A 373 15.89 -22.79 29.98
CA ASN A 373 15.66 -24.04 29.25
C ASN A 373 15.70 -23.98 27.71
N VAL A 374 15.94 -22.82 27.08
CA VAL A 374 16.01 -22.70 25.60
C VAL A 374 17.12 -23.58 25.02
N LYS A 375 18.30 -23.61 25.63
CA LYS A 375 19.40 -24.51 25.18
C LYS A 375 19.04 -25.98 25.38
N GLN A 376 18.32 -26.30 26.46
CA GLN A 376 17.94 -27.67 26.79
C GLN A 376 16.85 -28.19 25.84
N LEU A 377 15.89 -27.34 25.46
CA LEU A 377 14.90 -27.60 24.42
C LEU A 377 15.57 -28.13 23.14
N PHE A 378 16.49 -27.35 22.58
CA PHE A 378 17.17 -27.73 21.34
C PHE A 378 18.10 -28.94 21.51
N ARG A 379 18.72 -29.14 22.68
CA ARG A 379 19.50 -30.36 22.96
C ARG A 379 18.63 -31.61 22.98
N ARG A 380 17.46 -31.56 23.62
CA ARG A 380 16.51 -32.70 23.65
C ARG A 380 16.00 -33.05 22.25
N VAL A 381 15.63 -32.02 21.48
CA VAL A 381 15.24 -32.19 20.07
C VAL A 381 16.37 -32.81 19.25
N ALA A 382 17.58 -32.27 19.34
CA ALA A 382 18.72 -32.75 18.57
C ALA A 382 19.15 -34.18 18.97
N ALA A 383 18.98 -34.57 20.24
CA ALA A 383 19.23 -35.93 20.71
C ALA A 383 18.18 -36.93 20.17
N ALA A 384 16.92 -36.51 20.02
CA ALA A 384 15.85 -37.36 19.50
C ALA A 384 15.91 -37.61 17.98
N LEU A 385 16.71 -36.83 17.23
CA LEU A 385 16.84 -37.03 15.79
C LEU A 385 17.50 -38.38 15.45
N PRO A 386 16.95 -39.17 14.53
CA PRO A 386 17.61 -40.40 14.08
C PRO A 386 18.97 -40.07 13.42
N GLY A 387 19.96 -40.95 13.58
CA GLY A 387 21.24 -40.84 12.88
C GLY A 387 21.00 -40.93 11.38
N MET A 388 21.03 -39.80 10.69
CA MET A 388 20.93 -39.77 9.23
C MET A 388 22.19 -40.44 8.66
N GLU A 389 22.05 -41.64 8.12
CA GLU A 389 23.08 -42.20 7.23
C GLU A 389 23.30 -41.23 6.06
N PRO A 390 24.54 -41.04 5.59
CA PRO A 390 24.81 -40.14 4.47
C PRO A 390 24.08 -40.63 3.22
N PRO A 391 23.56 -39.72 2.37
CA PRO A 391 22.80 -40.09 1.19
C PRO A 391 23.68 -40.93 0.25
N GLU A 392 23.18 -42.11 -0.16
CA GLU A 392 23.78 -42.92 -1.21
C GLU A 392 24.08 -42.05 -2.44
N GLN A 393 25.34 -42.06 -2.86
CA GLN A 393 25.76 -41.50 -4.15
C GLN A 393 24.94 -42.18 -5.25
N LYS A 394 24.06 -41.42 -5.90
CA LYS A 394 23.51 -41.80 -7.20
C LYS A 394 24.68 -42.14 -8.12
N LYS A 395 24.75 -43.41 -8.53
CA LYS A 395 25.59 -43.82 -9.67
C LYS A 395 25.08 -43.06 -10.90
N ASP A 396 25.93 -42.19 -11.42
CA ASP A 396 25.83 -41.74 -12.81
C ASP A 396 26.04 -42.96 -13.70
N ASP A 397 24.94 -43.59 -14.12
CA ASP A 397 24.98 -44.48 -15.28
C ASP A 397 25.11 -43.59 -16.53
N CYS A 398 26.37 -43.34 -16.89
CA CYS A 398 26.76 -43.05 -18.27
C CYS A 398 26.35 -44.24 -19.14
N ILE A 399 25.51 -44.01 -20.14
CA ILE A 399 25.48 -44.83 -21.34
C ILE A 399 25.55 -43.90 -22.56
N LEU A 400 26.55 -44.21 -23.38
CA LEU A 400 26.90 -43.65 -24.69
C LEU A 400 25.75 -43.63 -25.69
#